data_AF-A0A8S3IF50-F1
#
_entry.id   AF-A0A8S3IF50-F1
#
_cell.length_a   1.000
_cell.length_b   1.000
_cell.length_c   1.000
_cell.angle_alpha   90.00
_cell.angle_beta   90.00
_cell.angle_gamma   90.00
#
_symmetry.space_group_name_H-M   'P 1'
#
loop_
_entity.id
_entity.type
_entity.pdbx_description
1 polymer ?
#
loop_
_entity_poly.entity_id
_entity_poly.type
_entity_poly.pdbx_seq_one_letter_code
_entity_poly.pdbx_strand_id
1 'polypeptide(L)'
;MSFQGYNQAQLIGYIIPVSVIKHLLDDIELHNKYTGFPRMAFRYQSMENSSYREYLKLNHDQHGILVTSVEPACVLSKVLQEDDVIMEIDGVPIADDGTVHFRRGERLSFRYLEKLKFVDDTVTFTIIRQ
;
A
#
# COMPACT_ATOMS: atom_id res chain seq x y z
N MET A 1 -33.61 -19.28 -26.77
CA MET A 1 -33.42 -19.51 -25.32
C MET A 1 -32.83 -18.24 -24.72
N SER A 2 -33.65 -17.51 -23.97
CA SER A 2 -33.28 -16.24 -23.35
C SER A 2 -32.70 -16.53 -21.97
N PHE A 3 -31.47 -16.11 -21.70
CA PHE A 3 -30.87 -16.22 -20.38
C PHE A 3 -31.25 -14.96 -19.57
N GLN A 4 -32.37 -15.02 -18.85
CA GLN A 4 -32.65 -14.08 -17.76
C GLN A 4 -31.80 -14.48 -16.56
N GLY A 5 -30.60 -13.88 -16.47
CA GLY A 5 -29.73 -13.99 -15.30
C GLY A 5 -30.30 -13.19 -14.14
N TYR A 6 -30.71 -13.91 -13.11
CA TYR A 6 -31.30 -13.41 -11.87
C TYR A 6 -30.44 -12.31 -11.19
N ASN A 7 -31.13 -11.28 -10.74
CA ASN A 7 -30.62 -10.14 -9.97
C ASN A 7 -30.37 -10.55 -8.49
N GLN A 8 -29.53 -11.56 -8.23
CA GLN A 8 -29.16 -12.02 -6.89
C GLN A 8 -27.76 -11.52 -6.49
N ALA A 9 -27.63 -10.26 -6.06
CA ALA A 9 -26.43 -9.81 -5.32
C ALA A 9 -26.64 -8.42 -4.68
N GLN A 10 -27.49 -8.31 -3.66
CA GLN A 10 -27.59 -7.08 -2.85
C GLN A 10 -27.47 -7.32 -1.33
N LEU A 11 -26.95 -8.47 -0.92
CA LEU A 11 -26.72 -8.81 0.51
C LEU A 11 -25.23 -8.80 0.86
N ILE A 12 -24.53 -7.71 0.52
CA ILE A 12 -23.16 -7.48 1.01
C ILE A 12 -23.25 -6.48 2.16
N GLY A 13 -23.20 -6.99 3.40
CA GLY A 13 -23.03 -6.17 4.59
C GLY A 13 -21.57 -5.81 4.78
N TYR A 14 -21.25 -4.52 4.92
CA TYR A 14 -19.92 -4.05 5.25
C TYR A 14 -19.84 -3.76 6.75
N ILE A 15 -18.84 -4.33 7.43
CA ILE A 15 -18.58 -4.08 8.84
C ILE A 15 -17.26 -3.33 8.96
N ILE A 16 -17.27 -2.24 9.72
CA ILE A 16 -16.04 -1.53 10.07
C ILE A 16 -15.29 -2.38 11.11
N PRO A 17 -14.05 -2.81 10.85
CA PRO A 17 -13.29 -3.63 11.78
C PRO A 17 -13.02 -2.89 13.11
N VAL A 18 -12.94 -3.65 14.20
CA VAL A 18 -12.59 -3.12 15.52
C VAL A 18 -11.25 -2.38 15.52
N SER A 19 -10.30 -2.81 14.68
CA SER A 19 -8.99 -2.13 14.53
C SER A 19 -9.12 -0.68 14.06
N VAL A 20 -10.09 -0.38 13.19
CA VAL A 20 -10.33 0.99 12.70
C VAL A 20 -10.92 1.86 13.80
N ILE A 21 -11.83 1.30 14.61
CA ILE A 21 -12.43 2.01 15.74
C ILE A 21 -11.38 2.29 16.82
N LYS A 22 -10.52 1.31 17.10
CA LYS A 22 -9.40 1.50 18.05
C LYS A 22 -8.45 2.60 17.60
N HIS A 23 -8.00 2.54 16.34
CA HIS A 23 -7.12 3.57 15.78
C HIS A 23 -7.73 4.97 15.90
N LEU A 24 -9.03 5.12 15.62
CA LEU A 24 -9.75 6.38 15.80
C LEU A 24 -9.71 6.88 17.25
N LEU A 25 -9.94 6.01 18.24
CA LEU A 25 -9.93 6.39 19.65
C LEU A 25 -8.52 6.76 20.10
N ASP A 26 -7.53 5.95 19.73
CA ASP A 26 -6.12 6.18 20.04
C ASP A 26 -5.62 7.51 19.43
N ASP A 27 -6.05 7.85 18.20
CA ASP A 27 -5.73 9.11 17.52
C ASP A 27 -6.23 10.34 18.31
N ILE A 28 -7.47 10.26 18.80
CA ILE A 28 -8.07 11.33 19.61
C ILE A 28 -7.34 11.47 20.95
N GLU A 29 -7.00 10.35 21.60
CA GLU A 29 -6.26 10.36 22.87
C GLU A 29 -4.85 10.95 22.71
N LEU A 30 -4.14 10.60 21.62
CA LEU A 30 -2.78 11.08 21.36
C LEU A 30 -2.73 12.56 20.98
N HIS A 31 -3.65 13.02 20.13
CA HIS A 31 -3.57 14.35 19.52
C HIS A 31 -4.56 15.37 20.07
N ASN A 32 -5.42 14.96 21.02
CA ASN A 32 -6.58 15.74 21.52
C ASN A 32 -7.54 16.21 20.41
N LYS A 33 -7.47 15.61 19.23
CA LYS A 33 -8.31 15.88 18.06
C LYS A 33 -8.22 14.70 17.11
N TYR A 34 -9.21 14.55 16.24
CA TYR A 34 -9.13 13.60 15.14
C TYR A 34 -8.21 14.15 14.03
N THR A 35 -7.16 13.41 13.67
CA THR A 35 -6.20 13.72 12.61
C THR A 35 -6.42 12.88 11.35
N GLY A 36 -7.03 11.70 11.50
CA GLY A 36 -7.36 10.81 10.40
C GLY A 36 -6.26 9.80 10.08
N PHE A 37 -6.34 9.21 8.89
CA PHE A 37 -5.38 8.19 8.44
C PHE A 37 -4.35 8.81 7.50
N PRO A 38 -3.05 8.62 7.75
CA PRO A 38 -2.02 9.06 6.82
C PRO A 38 -2.12 8.28 5.51
N ARG A 39 -1.56 8.86 4.45
CA ARG A 39 -1.47 8.23 3.12
C ARG A 39 -0.13 8.53 2.50
N MET A 40 0.49 7.53 1.89
CA MET A 40 1.70 7.71 1.10
C MET A 40 1.29 8.18 -0.30
N ALA A 41 1.55 9.46 -0.61
CA ALA A 41 1.08 10.14 -1.80
C ALA A 41 1.96 9.88 -3.03
N PHE A 42 2.05 8.62 -3.46
CA PHE A 42 2.67 8.22 -4.72
C PHE A 42 1.76 7.23 -5.48
N ARG A 43 1.95 7.19 -6.79
CA ARG A 43 1.39 6.19 -7.70
C ARG A 43 2.45 5.13 -7.99
N TYR A 44 1.97 3.91 -8.22
CA TYR A 44 2.84 2.77 -8.48
C TYR A 44 2.27 1.89 -9.58
N GLN A 45 3.14 1.05 -10.12
CA GLN A 45 2.82 0.00 -11.07
C GLN A 45 3.29 -1.36 -10.51
N SER A 46 2.50 -2.41 -10.74
CA SER A 46 2.91 -3.77 -10.40
C SER A 46 4.03 -4.27 -11.31
N MET A 47 4.89 -5.09 -10.75
CA MET A 47 6.10 -5.61 -11.39
C MET A 47 5.99 -7.11 -11.73
N GLU A 48 4.78 -7.63 -11.90
CA GLU A 48 4.54 -9.06 -12.13
C GLU A 48 5.10 -9.56 -13.49
N ASN A 49 5.35 -8.64 -14.43
CA ASN A 49 5.92 -8.97 -15.74
C ASN A 49 7.44 -9.17 -15.65
N SER A 50 7.90 -10.40 -15.90
CA SER A 50 9.32 -10.77 -15.86
C SER A 50 10.19 -9.97 -16.84
N SER A 51 9.74 -9.76 -18.08
CA SER A 51 10.51 -8.99 -19.08
C SER A 51 10.71 -7.53 -18.67
N TYR A 52 9.74 -6.95 -17.96
CA TYR A 52 9.86 -5.59 -17.46
C TYR A 52 10.86 -5.51 -16.29
N ARG A 53 10.90 -6.52 -15.42
CA ARG A 53 11.92 -6.65 -14.36
C ARG A 53 13.32 -6.81 -14.94
N GLU A 54 13.47 -7.63 -15.99
CA GLU A 54 14.74 -7.81 -16.70
C GLU A 54 15.23 -6.51 -17.34
N TYR A 55 14.33 -5.74 -17.96
CA TYR A 55 14.65 -4.42 -18.51
C TYR A 55 15.20 -3.46 -17.44
N LEU A 56 14.60 -3.48 -16.24
CA LEU A 56 15.05 -2.70 -15.09
C LEU A 56 16.29 -3.29 -14.39
N LYS A 57 16.83 -4.41 -14.88
CA LYS A 57 18.00 -5.12 -14.34
C LYS A 57 17.84 -5.55 -12.89
N LEU A 58 16.61 -5.89 -12.49
CA LEU A 58 16.33 -6.41 -11.16
C LEU A 58 16.82 -7.86 -11.05
N ASN A 59 17.48 -8.19 -9.94
CA ASN A 59 17.84 -9.56 -9.61
C ASN A 59 16.57 -10.39 -9.32
N HIS A 60 16.68 -11.73 -9.42
CA HIS A 60 15.54 -12.62 -9.16
C HIS A 60 14.95 -12.46 -7.77
N ASP A 61 15.80 -12.20 -6.77
CA ASP A 61 15.38 -12.01 -5.36
C ASP A 61 14.85 -10.59 -5.09
N GLN A 62 14.89 -9.70 -6.07
CA GLN A 62 14.40 -8.34 -5.95
C GLN A 62 12.94 -8.24 -6.39
N HIS A 63 12.02 -8.20 -5.41
CA HIS A 63 10.59 -8.01 -5.59
C HIS A 63 10.10 -6.67 -5.02
N GLY A 64 9.12 -6.05 -5.68
CA GLY A 64 8.60 -4.76 -5.24
C GLY A 64 7.70 -4.08 -6.25
N ILE A 65 7.41 -2.81 -6.01
CA ILE A 65 6.56 -1.99 -6.89
C ILE A 65 7.34 -0.81 -7.46
N LEU A 66 7.07 -0.47 -8.72
CA LEU A 66 7.69 0.69 -9.37
C LEU A 66 6.91 1.95 -9.07
N VAL A 67 7.59 3.02 -8.65
CA VAL A 67 7.01 4.35 -8.47
C VAL A 67 6.84 5.02 -9.84
N THR A 68 5.60 5.34 -10.19
CA THR A 68 5.27 5.99 -11.48
C THR A 68 5.09 7.49 -11.35
N SER A 69 4.71 7.98 -10.16
CA SER A 69 4.75 9.41 -9.86
C SER A 69 4.62 9.66 -8.37
N VAL A 70 5.16 10.79 -7.92
CA VAL A 70 5.06 11.25 -6.53
C VAL A 70 4.36 12.60 -6.50
N GLU A 71 3.43 12.79 -5.57
CA GLU A 71 2.74 14.07 -5.41
C GLU A 71 3.73 15.19 -5.04
N PRO A 72 3.88 16.24 -5.88
CA PRO A 72 4.93 17.26 -5.67
C PRO A 72 4.80 18.00 -4.34
N ALA A 73 3.56 18.21 -3.87
CA ALA A 73 3.27 18.90 -2.61
C ALA A 73 3.58 18.05 -1.35
N CYS A 74 3.85 16.75 -1.50
CA CYS A 74 4.10 15.84 -0.38
C CYS A 74 5.59 15.82 0.02
N VAL A 75 5.89 15.58 1.29
CA VAL A 75 7.27 15.38 1.78
C VAL A 75 7.97 14.22 1.08
N LEU A 76 7.22 13.21 0.62
CA LEU A 76 7.76 12.06 -0.12
C LEU A 76 8.44 12.45 -1.43
N SER A 77 8.09 13.58 -2.06
CA SER A 77 8.75 14.05 -3.30
C SER A 77 10.22 14.40 -3.11
N LYS A 78 10.67 14.57 -1.87
CA LYS A 78 12.09 14.79 -1.52
C LYS A 78 12.88 13.49 -1.36
N VAL A 79 12.20 12.36 -1.21
CA VAL A 79 12.81 11.06 -0.89
C VAL A 79 12.64 10.08 -2.06
N LEU A 80 11.41 9.94 -2.55
CA LEU A 80 11.03 9.07 -3.67
C LEU A 80 11.02 9.85 -4.98
N GLN A 81 11.35 9.16 -6.05
CA GLN A 81 11.39 9.66 -7.42
C GLN A 81 10.66 8.68 -8.34
N GLU A 82 10.28 9.16 -9.52
CA GLU A 82 9.83 8.28 -10.60
C GLU A 82 10.93 7.27 -10.95
N ASP A 83 10.53 6.05 -11.34
CA ASP A 83 11.39 4.90 -11.62
C ASP A 83 12.08 4.25 -10.40
N ASP A 84 11.82 4.71 -9.18
CA ASP A 84 12.23 3.99 -7.98
C ASP A 84 11.47 2.65 -7.83
N VAL A 85 12.17 1.59 -7.43
CA VAL A 85 11.52 0.33 -7.04
C VAL A 85 11.48 0.22 -5.53
N ILE A 86 10.28 0.23 -4.93
CA ILE A 86 10.07 0.05 -3.49
C ILE A 86 9.99 -1.44 -3.19
N MET A 87 10.92 -1.91 -2.37
CA MET A 87 11.09 -3.30 -1.97
C MET A 87 10.44 -3.59 -0.63
N GLU A 88 10.58 -2.65 0.30
CA GLU A 88 10.07 -2.79 1.67
C GLU A 88 9.56 -1.44 2.19
N ILE A 89 8.56 -1.52 3.06
CA ILE A 89 8.05 -0.38 3.84
C ILE A 89 8.12 -0.77 5.31
N ASP A 90 8.84 0.01 6.12
CA ASP A 90 9.09 -0.26 7.54
C ASP A 90 9.62 -1.67 7.82
N GLY A 91 10.50 -2.17 6.93
CA GLY A 91 11.05 -3.52 7.00
C GLY A 91 10.07 -4.64 6.62
N VAL A 92 8.87 -4.30 6.14
CA VAL A 92 7.89 -5.27 5.61
C VAL A 92 8.09 -5.42 4.10
N PRO A 93 8.44 -6.61 3.59
CA PRO A 93 8.61 -6.84 2.16
C PRO A 93 7.32 -6.70 1.37
N ILE A 94 7.42 -6.04 0.22
CA ILE A 94 6.34 -5.83 -0.75
C ILE A 94 6.54 -6.78 -1.92
N ALA A 95 5.48 -7.50 -2.30
CA ALA A 95 5.50 -8.32 -3.50
C ALA A 95 5.24 -7.50 -4.77
N ASP A 96 5.50 -8.12 -5.92
CA ASP A 96 5.39 -7.48 -7.24
C ASP A 96 3.97 -6.98 -7.56
N ASP A 97 2.93 -7.53 -6.92
CA ASP A 97 1.53 -7.12 -7.05
C ASP A 97 1.13 -5.97 -6.09
N GLY A 98 2.07 -5.48 -5.27
CA GLY A 98 1.82 -4.45 -4.25
C GLY A 98 1.15 -4.99 -2.98
N THR A 99 1.21 -6.29 -2.73
CA THR A 99 0.70 -6.89 -1.49
C THR A 99 1.81 -7.15 -0.47
N VAL A 100 1.44 -7.19 0.80
CA VAL A 100 2.27 -7.54 1.96
C VAL A 100 1.65 -8.73 2.69
N HIS A 101 2.49 -9.48 3.42
CA HIS A 101 1.99 -10.56 4.27
C HIS A 101 1.14 -9.99 5.41
N PHE A 102 -0.05 -10.55 5.65
CA PHE A 102 -0.93 -10.12 6.73
C PHE A 102 -1.04 -11.19 7.82
N ARG A 103 -1.50 -12.38 7.46
CA ARG A 103 -1.59 -13.55 8.36
C ARG A 103 -1.46 -14.83 7.55
N ARG A 104 -1.49 -15.99 8.22
CA ARG A 104 -1.29 -17.32 7.60
C ARG A 104 -2.05 -17.47 6.28
N GLY A 105 -1.32 -17.48 5.17
CA GLY A 105 -1.86 -17.67 3.81
C GLY A 105 -2.56 -16.46 3.20
N GLU A 106 -2.67 -15.33 3.91
CA GLU A 106 -3.37 -14.15 3.45
C GLU A 106 -2.43 -12.96 3.24
N ARG A 107 -2.67 -12.24 2.15
CA ARG A 107 -1.94 -11.03 1.76
C ARG A 107 -2.93 -9.88 1.60
N LEU A 108 -2.49 -8.67 1.93
CA LEU A 108 -3.27 -7.44 1.78
C LEU A 108 -2.47 -6.43 0.97
N SER A 109 -3.14 -5.45 0.37
CA SER A 109 -2.43 -4.30 -0.23
C SER A 109 -1.50 -3.66 0.81
N PHE A 110 -0.32 -3.22 0.40
CA PHE A 110 0.61 -2.47 1.28
C PHE A 110 -0.04 -1.22 1.89
N ARG A 111 -1.11 -0.70 1.29
CA ARG A 111 -1.93 0.40 1.85
C ARG A 111 -2.49 0.08 3.24
N TYR A 112 -2.57 -1.20 3.61
CA TYR A 112 -2.86 -1.62 4.97
C TYR A 112 -1.84 -1.07 5.98
N LEU A 113 -0.56 -0.99 5.62
CA LEU A 113 0.49 -0.44 6.49
C LEU A 113 0.24 1.04 6.81
N GLU A 114 -0.31 1.81 5.86
CA GLU A 114 -0.72 3.20 6.10
C GLU A 114 -1.80 3.29 7.20
N LYS A 115 -2.68 2.30 7.29
CA LYS A 115 -3.77 2.25 8.28
C LYS A 115 -3.31 1.91 9.69
N LEU A 116 -2.06 1.49 9.84
CA LEU A 116 -1.45 1.21 11.14
C LEU A 116 -0.71 2.42 11.72
N LYS A 117 -0.57 3.50 10.93
CA LYS A 117 0.21 4.69 11.29
C LYS A 117 -0.70 5.83 11.71
N PHE A 118 -0.16 6.75 12.48
CA PHE A 118 -0.77 8.05 12.79
C PHE A 118 -0.18 9.16 11.93
N VAL A 119 -0.84 10.31 11.89
CA VAL A 119 -0.28 11.50 11.23
C VAL A 119 1.04 11.88 11.91
N ASP A 120 2.01 12.32 11.12
CA ASP A 120 3.39 12.64 11.52
C ASP A 120 4.28 11.44 11.92
N ASP A 121 3.78 10.21 11.83
CA ASP A 121 4.64 9.02 11.93
C ASP A 121 5.67 8.99 10.80
N THR A 122 6.88 8.52 11.14
CA THR A 122 7.92 8.27 10.15
C THR A 122 7.74 6.90 9.50
N VAL A 123 8.05 6.84 8.20
CA VAL A 123 8.04 5.62 7.39
C VAL A 123 9.40 5.48 6.72
N THR A 124 9.94 4.26 6.75
CA THR A 124 11.20 3.91 6.11
C THR A 124 10.94 3.11 4.84
N PHE A 125 11.61 3.46 3.74
CA PHE A 125 11.51 2.73 2.47
C PHE A 125 12.86 2.10 2.14
N THR A 126 12.85 0.82 1.79
CA THR A 126 13.99 0.16 1.12
C THR A 126 13.74 0.26 -0.37
N ILE A 127 14.59 1.01 -1.09
CA ILE A 127 14.41 1.26 -2.53
C ILE A 127 15.63 0.83 -3.35
N ILE A 128 15.39 0.57 -4.63
CA ILE A 128 16.42 0.46 -5.66
C ILE A 128 16.27 1.66 -6.59
N ARG A 129 17.38 2.37 -6.80
CA ARG A 129 17.51 3.49 -7.72
C ARG A 129 18.76 3.29 -8.58
N GLN A 130 18.67 3.57 -9.88
CA GLN A 130 19.81 3.54 -10.80
C GLN A 130 20.60 4.85 -10.77
#